data_AF-A0A7X6UWT8-F1
#
_entry.id   AF-A0A7X6UWT8-F1
#
_cell.length_a   1.000
_cell.length_b   1.000
_cell.length_c   1.000
_cell.angle_alpha   90.00
_cell.angle_beta   90.00
_cell.angle_gamma   90.00
#
_symmetry.space_group_name_H-M   'P 1'
#
loop_
_entity.id
_entity.type
_entity.pdbx_description
1 polymer ?
#
loop_
_entity_poly.entity_id
_entity_poly.type
_entity_poly.pdbx_seq_one_letter_code
_entity_poly.pdbx_strand_id
1 'polypeptide(L)'
;MRNSIYISLFLSFLFSFSLAYAEVVFSENFDAEPTGEYSKEQLAAAWNKPTWSSGPGEGRVFIVEGDLAYGDGKSLRVDYPANTYGPDASGAQWKLNLGGTYDTLYASYKIMIPQGFDSVKGGKIPGLCGGQCNTGGNEPTGLDGFSTRMMWRNSSSGADNLHTYLVSYLYYMDQVSRYGDDYYWATGLTPGWTFAESEGHVWLEPGQWHTVTTKIGINTPGEADGSLEAWFDGIKVLEQNNIRYRAAGADFAIDVFYFSTFFGGGDASWATSKAESIYYDEFIISTVPTPDIAETPVSINTLRNSHQDLRMVGEYVHYTGKETILLEIFGVDGRLLAKHRLEPSQSVKLSHHAYNYRVANP
;
A
#
# COMPACT_ATOMS: atom_id res chain seq x y z
N MET A 1 46.07 16.50 -62.86
CA MET A 1 46.64 16.03 -61.59
C MET A 1 45.54 16.11 -60.52
N ARG A 2 45.22 14.95 -59.93
CA ARG A 2 44.40 14.68 -58.72
C ARG A 2 43.06 15.44 -58.54
N ASN A 3 41.96 14.75 -58.86
CA ASN A 3 40.66 14.97 -58.21
C ASN A 3 40.55 14.00 -57.03
N SER A 4 40.41 14.53 -55.80
CA SER A 4 40.10 13.76 -54.60
C SER A 4 38.58 13.70 -54.43
N ILE A 5 38.01 12.49 -54.41
CA ILE A 5 36.62 12.23 -54.04
C ILE A 5 36.61 11.88 -52.55
N TYR A 6 35.97 12.71 -51.73
CA TYR A 6 35.67 12.38 -50.34
C TYR A 6 34.38 11.55 -50.30
N ILE A 7 34.49 10.30 -49.86
CA ILE A 7 33.34 9.46 -49.50
C ILE A 7 33.11 9.66 -48.00
N SER A 8 32.06 10.39 -47.63
CA SER A 8 31.59 10.45 -46.25
C SER A 8 30.75 9.20 -45.95
N LEU A 9 31.29 8.29 -45.13
CA LEU A 9 30.51 7.23 -44.50
C LEU A 9 29.63 7.85 -43.40
N PHE A 10 28.32 7.83 -43.59
CA PHE A 10 27.37 8.09 -42.50
C PHE A 10 27.21 6.79 -41.70
N LEU A 11 27.80 6.74 -40.51
CA LEU A 11 27.57 5.66 -39.54
C LEU A 11 26.34 6.03 -38.71
N SER A 12 25.18 5.45 -39.04
CA SER A 12 23.97 5.56 -38.23
C SER A 12 24.09 4.67 -37.01
N PHE A 13 24.36 5.27 -35.85
CA PHE A 13 24.19 4.62 -34.55
C PHE A 13 22.70 4.44 -34.27
N LEU A 14 22.21 3.20 -34.42
CA LEU A 14 20.91 2.80 -33.88
C LEU A 14 21.06 2.68 -32.35
N PHE A 15 20.64 3.73 -31.63
CA PHE A 15 20.37 3.62 -30.20
C PHE A 15 19.07 2.83 -30.03
N SER A 16 19.18 1.54 -29.71
CA SER A 16 18.06 0.75 -29.21
C SER A 16 17.75 1.23 -27.79
N PHE A 17 16.79 2.14 -27.64
CA PHE A 17 16.17 2.39 -26.34
C PHE A 17 15.32 1.16 -25.98
N SER A 18 15.83 0.33 -25.09
CA SER A 18 15.02 -0.65 -24.37
C SER A 18 14.06 0.14 -23.48
N LEU A 19 12.79 0.23 -23.87
CA LEU A 19 11.71 0.57 -22.95
C LEU A 19 11.67 -0.55 -21.90
N ALA A 20 12.24 -0.31 -20.72
CA ALA A 20 12.00 -1.17 -19.57
C ALA A 20 10.49 -1.10 -19.30
N TYR A 21 9.77 -2.18 -19.62
CA TYR A 21 8.37 -2.29 -19.27
C TYR A 21 8.27 -2.33 -17.74
N ALA A 22 7.39 -1.49 -17.21
CA ALA A 22 6.88 -1.59 -15.85
C ALA A 22 6.47 -3.04 -15.54
N GLU A 23 7.18 -3.70 -14.62
CA GLU A 23 6.93 -5.12 -14.34
C GLU A 23 6.12 -5.27 -13.05
N VAL A 24 4.87 -5.74 -13.20
CA VAL A 24 4.12 -6.36 -12.10
C VAL A 24 4.79 -7.69 -11.81
N VAL A 25 5.34 -7.83 -10.61
CA VAL A 25 6.02 -9.03 -10.11
C VAL A 25 5.01 -10.09 -9.68
N PHE A 26 3.91 -9.66 -9.06
CA PHE A 26 2.85 -10.53 -8.59
C PHE A 26 1.51 -9.78 -8.55
N SER A 27 0.42 -10.48 -8.85
CA SER A 27 -0.93 -9.97 -8.61
C SER A 27 -1.91 -11.07 -8.25
N GLU A 28 -2.84 -10.78 -7.34
CA GLU A 28 -3.95 -11.68 -6.98
C GLU A 28 -5.18 -10.87 -6.59
N ASN A 29 -6.33 -11.17 -7.18
CA ASN A 29 -7.61 -10.48 -6.96
C ASN A 29 -8.77 -11.45 -6.63
N PHE A 30 -8.48 -12.73 -6.46
CA PHE A 30 -9.37 -13.81 -6.01
C PHE A 30 -10.63 -14.08 -6.85
N ASP A 31 -10.90 -13.31 -7.91
CA ASP A 31 -12.10 -13.46 -8.75
C ASP A 31 -12.24 -14.85 -9.37
N ALA A 32 -11.10 -15.46 -9.70
CA ALA A 32 -11.03 -16.80 -10.29
C ALA A 32 -11.26 -17.93 -9.26
N GLU A 33 -11.17 -17.65 -7.97
CA GLU A 33 -11.29 -18.66 -6.91
C GLU A 33 -12.76 -19.03 -6.64
N PRO A 34 -13.08 -20.29 -6.32
CA PRO A 34 -14.42 -20.63 -5.85
C PRO A 34 -14.70 -20.02 -4.45
N THR A 35 -15.91 -19.52 -4.27
CA THR A 35 -16.43 -19.03 -2.98
C THR A 35 -16.48 -20.17 -1.96
N GLY A 36 -16.06 -19.91 -0.72
CA GLY A 36 -15.98 -20.92 0.34
C GLY A 36 -14.62 -20.91 1.04
N GLU A 37 -14.29 -22.01 1.73
CA GLU A 37 -12.99 -22.13 2.41
C GLU A 37 -11.84 -22.10 1.40
N TYR A 38 -10.82 -21.27 1.70
CA TYR A 38 -9.61 -21.16 0.90
C TYR A 38 -8.61 -22.24 1.33
N SER A 39 -8.41 -23.22 0.47
CA SER A 39 -7.57 -24.41 0.71
C SER A 39 -6.07 -24.14 0.53
N LYS A 40 -5.24 -25.07 1.03
CA LYS A 40 -3.78 -25.03 0.80
C LYS A 40 -3.43 -25.25 -0.67
N GLU A 41 -4.27 -25.98 -1.40
CA GLU A 41 -4.12 -26.23 -2.83
C GLU A 41 -4.36 -24.96 -3.65
N GLN A 42 -5.41 -24.20 -3.33
CA GLN A 42 -5.68 -22.90 -3.94
C GLN A 42 -4.55 -21.91 -3.64
N LEU A 43 -4.15 -21.81 -2.37
CA LEU A 43 -2.98 -21.01 -1.97
C LEU A 43 -1.75 -21.37 -2.80
N ALA A 44 -1.44 -22.66 -2.95
CA ALA A 44 -0.27 -23.10 -3.70
C ALA A 44 -0.35 -22.74 -5.19
N ALA A 45 -1.55 -22.75 -5.77
CA ALA A 45 -1.77 -22.37 -7.17
C ALA A 45 -1.62 -20.86 -7.39
N ALA A 46 -2.12 -20.04 -6.46
CA ALA A 46 -2.14 -18.58 -6.58
C ALA A 46 -0.83 -17.91 -6.12
N TRP A 47 -0.17 -18.40 -5.06
CA TRP A 47 0.88 -17.66 -4.34
C TRP A 47 2.31 -18.23 -4.52
N ASN A 48 2.67 -18.65 -5.73
CA ASN A 48 3.97 -19.27 -6.05
C ASN A 48 4.36 -20.45 -5.13
N LYS A 49 3.38 -21.29 -4.77
CA LYS A 49 3.59 -22.51 -3.97
C LYS A 49 4.36 -22.26 -2.66
N PRO A 50 3.79 -21.51 -1.70
CA PRO A 50 4.43 -21.30 -0.41
C PRO A 50 4.80 -22.63 0.24
N THR A 51 6.00 -22.73 0.83
CA THR A 51 6.47 -23.96 1.47
C THR A 51 5.82 -24.23 2.83
N TRP A 52 5.14 -23.21 3.38
CA TRP A 52 4.43 -23.27 4.65
C TRP A 52 3.28 -22.25 4.65
N SER A 53 2.19 -22.61 5.34
CA SER A 53 1.07 -21.71 5.64
C SER A 53 0.38 -22.08 6.95
N SER A 54 -0.33 -21.10 7.51
CA SER A 54 -1.24 -21.20 8.67
C SER A 54 -2.53 -20.46 8.32
N GLY A 55 -3.70 -21.06 8.56
CA GLY A 55 -5.01 -20.48 8.24
C GLY A 55 -5.74 -21.12 7.05
N PRO A 56 -5.17 -21.14 5.83
CA PRO A 56 -5.78 -21.82 4.68
C PRO A 56 -6.00 -23.31 4.94
N GLY A 57 -7.22 -23.81 4.69
CA GLY A 57 -7.67 -25.17 4.99
C GLY A 57 -7.81 -25.50 6.48
N GLU A 58 -7.79 -24.49 7.35
CA GLU A 58 -7.92 -24.62 8.81
C GLU A 58 -9.15 -23.85 9.34
N GLY A 59 -10.13 -23.55 8.47
CA GLY A 59 -11.35 -22.85 8.82
C GLY A 59 -11.17 -21.37 9.19
N ARG A 60 -10.07 -20.72 8.75
CA ARG A 60 -9.77 -19.31 9.05
C ARG A 60 -9.62 -18.42 7.82
N VAL A 61 -9.65 -18.98 6.61
CA VAL A 61 -9.47 -18.20 5.38
C VAL A 61 -10.51 -18.63 4.36
N PHE A 62 -11.22 -17.66 3.80
CA PHE A 62 -12.36 -17.88 2.94
C PHE A 62 -12.34 -16.93 1.75
N ILE A 63 -12.88 -17.36 0.62
CA ILE A 63 -13.23 -16.51 -0.49
C ILE A 63 -14.71 -16.13 -0.34
N VAL A 64 -15.00 -14.83 -0.40
CA VAL A 64 -16.35 -14.26 -0.25
C VAL A 64 -16.75 -13.48 -1.50
N GLU A 65 -18.05 -13.31 -1.69
CA GLU A 65 -18.67 -12.56 -2.79
C GLU A 65 -19.81 -11.66 -2.24
N GLY A 66 -20.37 -10.80 -3.08
CA GLY A 66 -21.48 -9.90 -2.71
C GLY A 66 -21.04 -8.74 -1.83
N ASP A 67 -21.89 -8.30 -0.89
CA ASP A 67 -21.67 -7.08 -0.08
C ASP A 67 -20.38 -7.08 0.77
N LEU A 68 -19.75 -8.24 0.95
CA LEU A 68 -18.49 -8.40 1.69
C LEU A 68 -17.24 -8.41 0.80
N ALA A 69 -17.42 -8.50 -0.52
CA ALA A 69 -16.32 -8.43 -1.48
C ALA A 69 -16.11 -6.99 -1.97
N TYR A 70 -14.96 -6.74 -2.56
CA TYR A 70 -14.67 -5.50 -3.25
C TYR A 70 -15.29 -5.51 -4.65
N GLY A 71 -16.07 -4.46 -4.95
CA GLY A 71 -16.76 -4.35 -6.25
C GLY A 71 -17.75 -5.49 -6.48
N ASP A 72 -17.82 -5.97 -7.72
CA ASP A 72 -18.67 -7.10 -8.13
C ASP A 72 -17.90 -8.44 -8.16
N GLY A 73 -16.67 -8.45 -7.63
CA GLY A 73 -15.74 -9.57 -7.67
C GLY A 73 -15.81 -10.48 -6.45
N LYS A 74 -14.67 -11.08 -6.11
CA LYS A 74 -14.49 -11.88 -4.89
C LYS A 74 -13.30 -11.37 -4.10
N SER A 75 -13.38 -11.53 -2.77
CA SER A 75 -12.30 -11.10 -1.88
C SER A 75 -11.92 -12.19 -0.90
N LEU A 76 -10.71 -12.07 -0.36
CA LEU A 76 -10.22 -12.93 0.71
C LEU A 76 -10.70 -12.41 2.06
N ARG A 77 -11.42 -13.23 2.82
CA ARG A 77 -11.71 -13.01 4.23
C ARG A 77 -10.76 -13.83 5.09
N VAL A 78 -10.14 -13.19 6.08
CA VAL A 78 -9.37 -13.86 7.13
C VAL A 78 -10.09 -13.71 8.46
N ASP A 79 -10.31 -14.83 9.14
CA ASP A 79 -11.00 -14.90 10.41
C ASP A 79 -10.01 -15.05 11.58
N TYR A 80 -10.31 -14.36 12.67
CA TYR A 80 -9.56 -14.37 13.92
C TYR A 80 -10.49 -14.91 15.01
N PRO A 81 -10.33 -16.18 15.43
CA PRO A 81 -11.20 -16.78 16.44
C PRO A 81 -11.17 -16.03 17.77
N ALA A 82 -12.29 -16.01 18.49
CA ALA A 82 -12.40 -15.34 19.79
C ALA A 82 -11.34 -15.83 20.79
N ASN A 83 -10.87 -14.93 21.65
CA ASN A 83 -9.84 -15.19 22.66
C ASN A 83 -8.49 -15.68 22.10
N THR A 84 -8.16 -15.38 20.84
CA THR A 84 -6.87 -15.73 20.25
C THR A 84 -5.97 -14.51 20.06
N TYR A 85 -4.67 -14.75 20.14
CA TYR A 85 -3.61 -13.81 19.78
C TYR A 85 -2.40 -14.60 19.27
N GLY A 86 -1.45 -13.88 18.69
CA GLY A 86 -0.25 -14.46 18.13
C GLY A 86 -0.51 -15.27 16.85
N PRO A 87 0.56 -15.75 16.22
CA PRO A 87 0.52 -16.34 14.88
C PRO A 87 -0.15 -17.72 14.80
N ASP A 88 -0.27 -18.44 15.91
CA ASP A 88 -0.60 -19.88 15.89
C ASP A 88 -2.09 -20.12 15.63
N ALA A 89 -2.95 -19.39 16.34
CA ALA A 89 -4.41 -19.60 16.33
C ALA A 89 -5.22 -18.38 15.86
N SER A 90 -4.55 -17.26 15.52
CA SER A 90 -5.22 -16.02 15.10
C SER A 90 -4.84 -15.69 13.64
N GLY A 91 -5.84 -15.43 12.81
CA GLY A 91 -5.65 -14.99 11.43
C GLY A 91 -4.97 -16.01 10.52
N ALA A 92 -4.07 -15.55 9.65
CA ALA A 92 -3.41 -16.38 8.64
C ALA A 92 -2.02 -15.87 8.25
N GLN A 93 -1.18 -16.80 7.80
CA GLN A 93 0.19 -16.53 7.40
C GLN A 93 0.67 -17.43 6.26
N TRP A 94 1.41 -16.87 5.30
CA TRP A 94 2.23 -17.57 4.32
C TRP A 94 3.25 -16.62 3.69
N LYS A 95 4.31 -17.16 3.11
CA LYS A 95 5.34 -16.37 2.42
C LYS A 95 5.25 -16.60 0.92
N LEU A 96 4.98 -15.53 0.17
CA LEU A 96 5.15 -15.50 -1.27
C LEU A 96 6.63 -15.33 -1.58
N ASN A 97 7.24 -16.33 -2.19
CA ASN A 97 8.57 -16.18 -2.79
C ASN A 97 8.40 -15.46 -4.14
N LEU A 98 9.08 -14.32 -4.30
CA LEU A 98 8.97 -13.50 -5.51
C LEU A 98 9.72 -14.08 -6.72
N GLY A 99 10.52 -15.13 -6.52
CA GLY A 99 11.29 -15.78 -7.60
C GLY A 99 12.52 -14.99 -8.06
N GLY A 100 12.77 -13.84 -7.45
CA GLY A 100 13.89 -12.95 -7.73
C GLY A 100 14.16 -12.03 -6.54
N THR A 101 15.20 -11.20 -6.68
CA THR A 101 15.59 -10.21 -5.67
C THR A 101 15.48 -8.81 -6.23
N TYR A 102 15.05 -7.87 -5.38
CA TYR A 102 14.75 -6.50 -5.80
C TYR A 102 15.30 -5.50 -4.78
N ASP A 103 15.96 -4.44 -5.27
CA ASP A 103 16.38 -3.33 -4.40
C ASP A 103 15.21 -2.37 -4.08
N THR A 104 14.19 -2.31 -4.94
CA THR A 104 13.00 -1.49 -4.70
C THR A 104 11.74 -2.20 -5.19
N LEU A 105 10.72 -2.25 -4.34
CA LEU A 105 9.39 -2.75 -4.70
C LEU A 105 8.28 -1.92 -4.06
N TYR A 106 7.17 -1.87 -4.78
CA TYR A 106 5.87 -1.45 -4.29
C TYR A 106 5.05 -2.68 -3.93
N ALA A 107 4.30 -2.62 -2.84
CA ALA A 107 3.27 -3.58 -2.50
C ALA A 107 1.98 -2.81 -2.17
N SER A 108 0.94 -3.06 -2.97
CA SER A 108 -0.38 -2.46 -2.84
C SER A 108 -1.44 -3.54 -2.68
N TYR A 109 -2.45 -3.28 -1.85
CA TYR A 109 -3.65 -4.11 -1.75
C TYR A 109 -4.77 -3.36 -1.06
N LYS A 110 -5.98 -3.90 -1.17
CA LYS A 110 -7.17 -3.42 -0.48
C LYS A 110 -7.34 -4.12 0.85
N ILE A 111 -7.83 -3.37 1.83
CA ILE A 111 -8.14 -3.86 3.17
C ILE A 111 -9.48 -3.27 3.65
N MET A 112 -10.30 -4.08 4.29
CA MET A 112 -11.53 -3.63 4.95
C MET A 112 -11.70 -4.34 6.30
N ILE A 113 -12.04 -3.56 7.32
CA ILE A 113 -12.49 -4.07 8.62
C ILE A 113 -14.01 -3.91 8.70
N PRO A 114 -14.76 -4.91 9.19
CA PRO A 114 -16.22 -4.84 9.24
C PRO A 114 -16.69 -3.84 10.30
N GLN A 115 -17.96 -3.45 10.19
CA GLN A 115 -18.64 -2.67 11.23
C GLN A 115 -18.55 -3.39 12.60
N GLY A 116 -18.16 -2.64 13.62
CA GLY A 116 -18.02 -3.15 14.98
C GLY A 116 -16.76 -3.99 15.24
N PHE A 117 -15.76 -3.98 14.34
CA PHE A 117 -14.45 -4.59 14.58
C PHE A 117 -13.80 -4.06 15.87
N ASP A 118 -13.46 -4.96 16.80
CA ASP A 118 -12.71 -4.63 18.01
C ASP A 118 -11.21 -4.79 17.77
N SER A 119 -10.52 -3.67 17.61
CA SER A 119 -9.07 -3.62 17.40
C SER A 119 -8.23 -4.11 18.57
N VAL A 120 -8.80 -4.20 19.79
CA VAL A 120 -8.09 -4.48 21.03
C VAL A 120 -6.87 -3.56 21.15
N LYS A 121 -5.65 -4.08 21.00
CA LYS A 121 -4.39 -3.32 20.99
C LYS A 121 -3.75 -3.21 19.61
N GLY A 122 -4.18 -4.03 18.65
CA GLY A 122 -3.57 -4.12 17.35
C GLY A 122 -3.24 -5.54 16.88
N GLY A 123 -2.68 -5.61 15.68
CA GLY A 123 -2.25 -6.84 15.07
C GLY A 123 -1.49 -6.61 13.76
N LYS A 124 -1.04 -7.69 13.13
CA LYS A 124 -0.15 -7.64 11.96
C LYS A 124 -0.91 -7.51 10.66
N ILE A 125 -0.32 -6.79 9.73
CA ILE A 125 -0.80 -6.62 8.36
C ILE A 125 0.35 -7.01 7.40
N PRO A 126 0.06 -7.64 6.25
CA PRO A 126 1.07 -8.08 5.28
C PRO A 126 2.09 -7.02 4.86
N GLY A 127 3.27 -7.46 4.43
CA GLY A 127 4.27 -6.57 3.83
C GLY A 127 5.52 -7.29 3.36
N LEU A 128 6.45 -6.51 2.78
CA LEU A 128 7.68 -7.02 2.18
C LEU A 128 8.72 -7.43 3.24
N CYS A 129 9.60 -8.35 2.87
CA CYS A 129 10.79 -8.69 3.63
C CYS A 129 11.90 -9.25 2.73
N GLY A 130 13.10 -9.42 3.32
CA GLY A 130 14.27 -9.91 2.62
C GLY A 130 15.15 -10.82 3.49
N GLY A 131 15.88 -11.74 2.87
CA GLY A 131 16.80 -12.63 3.55
C GLY A 131 16.07 -13.53 4.55
N GLN A 132 16.49 -13.50 5.82
CA GLN A 132 15.82 -14.29 6.87
C GLN A 132 14.41 -13.81 7.22
N CYS A 133 13.98 -12.64 6.73
CA CYS A 133 12.66 -12.06 7.02
C CYS A 133 12.43 -12.01 8.54
N ASN A 134 13.34 -11.35 9.25
CA ASN A 134 13.40 -11.25 10.71
C ASN A 134 12.08 -10.76 11.32
N THR A 135 11.58 -11.49 12.32
CA THR A 135 10.33 -11.21 13.05
C THR A 135 10.39 -11.78 14.47
N GLY A 136 9.36 -11.55 15.29
CA GLY A 136 9.17 -12.30 16.55
C GLY A 136 10.17 -11.97 17.66
N GLY A 137 10.90 -10.86 17.54
CA GLY A 137 11.97 -10.47 18.48
C GLY A 137 13.35 -10.98 18.07
N ASN A 138 13.49 -11.55 16.87
CA ASN A 138 14.78 -11.80 16.24
C ASN A 138 15.26 -10.49 15.59
N GLU A 139 16.01 -9.70 16.35
CA GLU A 139 16.59 -8.44 15.91
C GLU A 139 17.60 -8.67 14.77
N PRO A 140 17.49 -7.95 13.63
CA PRO A 140 18.44 -8.07 12.53
C PRO A 140 19.83 -7.62 12.91
N THR A 141 20.81 -8.39 12.47
CA THR A 141 22.24 -8.04 12.54
C THR A 141 22.67 -7.08 11.43
N GLY A 142 21.84 -6.97 10.38
CA GLY A 142 22.17 -6.30 9.11
C GLY A 142 22.89 -7.19 8.10
N LEU A 143 23.23 -8.44 8.47
CA LEU A 143 23.83 -9.44 7.59
C LEU A 143 22.89 -10.62 7.28
N ASP A 144 21.72 -10.65 7.91
CA ASP A 144 20.77 -11.77 7.90
C ASP A 144 19.46 -11.46 7.18
N GLY A 145 18.83 -10.31 7.44
CA GLY A 145 17.58 -9.93 6.78
C GLY A 145 16.87 -8.75 7.42
N PHE A 146 15.62 -8.53 7.01
CA PHE A 146 14.76 -7.46 7.53
C PHE A 146 13.28 -7.82 7.29
N SER A 147 12.35 -7.12 7.93
CA SER A 147 10.93 -7.14 7.51
C SER A 147 10.27 -5.79 7.66
N THR A 148 9.39 -5.43 6.73
CA THR A 148 8.67 -4.14 6.68
C THR A 148 7.17 -4.42 6.56
N ARG A 149 6.64 -5.20 7.49
CA ARG A 149 5.19 -5.46 7.61
C ARG A 149 4.48 -4.21 8.13
N MET A 150 3.16 -4.26 8.19
CA MET A 150 2.36 -3.22 8.82
C MET A 150 1.72 -3.73 10.12
N MET A 151 1.18 -2.80 10.90
CA MET A 151 0.26 -3.12 11.99
C MET A 151 -0.95 -2.21 11.94
N TRP A 152 -2.09 -2.74 12.39
CA TRP A 152 -3.11 -1.86 12.97
C TRP A 152 -2.84 -1.67 14.46
N ARG A 153 -3.27 -0.52 14.95
CA ARG A 153 -3.23 -0.11 16.35
C ARG A 153 -4.59 0.49 16.71
N ASN A 154 -4.83 0.60 17.99
CA ASN A 154 -6.03 1.24 18.53
C ASN A 154 -5.64 2.58 19.18
N SER A 155 -6.35 3.66 18.88
CA SER A 155 -6.21 4.91 19.61
C SER A 155 -7.07 4.90 20.87
N SER A 156 -6.45 5.06 22.03
CA SER A 156 -7.18 5.34 23.27
C SER A 156 -7.43 6.84 23.41
N SER A 157 -8.53 7.36 22.85
CA SER A 157 -9.00 8.72 23.16
C SER A 157 -10.47 8.71 23.61
N GLY A 158 -10.66 8.61 24.93
CA GLY A 158 -11.98 8.69 25.57
C GLY A 158 -12.73 7.36 25.64
N ALA A 159 -13.76 7.32 26.51
CA ALA A 159 -14.42 6.09 26.92
C ALA A 159 -15.21 5.35 25.81
N ASP A 160 -15.48 6.01 24.66
CA ASP A 160 -16.49 5.56 23.71
C ASP A 160 -16.05 5.54 22.22
N ASN A 161 -14.82 5.95 21.86
CA ASN A 161 -14.36 6.07 20.45
C ASN A 161 -13.01 5.36 20.18
N LEU A 162 -13.02 4.04 20.03
CA LEU A 162 -11.84 3.29 19.58
C LEU A 162 -11.72 3.41 18.06
N HIS A 163 -10.65 4.03 17.56
CA HIS A 163 -10.33 4.09 16.13
C HIS A 163 -9.13 3.20 15.80
N THR A 164 -9.17 2.57 14.62
CA THR A 164 -8.15 1.67 14.12
C THR A 164 -7.23 2.42 13.17
N TYR A 165 -5.97 2.66 13.55
CA TYR A 165 -4.99 3.33 12.69
C TYR A 165 -3.87 2.39 12.25
N LEU A 166 -3.13 2.81 11.22
CA LEU A 166 -2.04 2.04 10.62
C LEU A 166 -0.66 2.56 10.99
N VAL A 167 0.28 1.63 11.12
CA VAL A 167 1.72 1.91 11.22
C VAL A 167 2.48 0.94 10.32
N SER A 168 3.63 1.38 9.79
CA SER A 168 4.64 0.44 9.29
C SER A 168 5.43 -0.11 10.48
N TYR A 169 5.74 -1.40 10.46
CA TYR A 169 6.33 -2.14 11.58
C TYR A 169 7.61 -2.85 11.14
N LEU A 170 8.75 -2.24 11.45
CA LEU A 170 10.02 -2.60 10.83
C LEU A 170 10.94 -3.39 11.76
N TYR A 171 11.43 -4.53 11.29
CA TYR A 171 12.67 -5.12 11.78
C TYR A 171 13.79 -4.74 10.82
N TYR A 172 14.80 -4.01 11.30
CA TYR A 172 15.94 -3.52 10.52
C TYR A 172 17.17 -3.36 11.42
N MET A 173 18.38 -3.25 10.86
CA MET A 173 19.62 -3.34 11.65
C MET A 173 19.84 -2.21 12.67
N ASP A 174 19.14 -1.08 12.50
CA ASP A 174 19.21 0.07 13.40
C ASP A 174 17.94 0.22 14.24
N GLN A 175 17.14 -0.85 14.38
CA GLN A 175 15.95 -0.82 15.23
C GLN A 175 16.33 -0.54 16.68
N VAL A 176 15.48 0.22 17.36
CA VAL A 176 15.71 0.62 18.76
C VAL A 176 15.07 -0.37 19.72
N SER A 177 13.90 -0.89 19.37
CA SER A 177 13.18 -1.89 20.16
C SER A 177 13.70 -3.29 19.89
N ARG A 178 13.53 -4.20 20.86
CA ARG A 178 13.73 -5.65 20.64
C ARG A 178 12.76 -6.21 19.59
N TYR A 179 11.56 -5.65 19.56
CA TYR A 179 10.59 -5.95 18.51
C TYR A 179 10.67 -4.89 17.42
N GLY A 180 9.88 -5.01 16.36
CA GLY A 180 9.92 -4.01 15.30
C GLY A 180 9.52 -2.62 15.81
N ASP A 181 10.06 -1.60 15.14
CA ASP A 181 9.76 -0.20 15.42
C ASP A 181 8.53 0.27 14.63
N ASP A 182 7.70 1.08 15.29
CA ASP A 182 6.50 1.68 14.71
C ASP A 182 6.86 2.97 13.96
N TYR A 183 6.42 3.07 12.70
CA TYR A 183 6.39 4.30 11.92
C TYR A 183 4.94 4.64 11.58
N TYR A 184 4.43 5.70 12.21
CA TYR A 184 3.02 6.08 12.12
C TYR A 184 2.63 6.60 10.73
N TRP A 185 1.47 6.17 10.24
CA TRP A 185 0.89 6.73 9.02
C TRP A 185 0.04 7.94 9.39
N ALA A 186 0.34 9.09 8.79
CA ALA A 186 -0.39 10.33 9.03
C ALA A 186 -0.42 11.26 7.81
N THR A 187 -1.52 11.99 7.64
CA THR A 187 -1.64 13.09 6.69
C THR A 187 -0.98 14.36 7.25
N GLY A 188 -0.41 15.21 6.38
CA GLY A 188 0.23 16.47 6.79
C GLY A 188 1.67 16.35 7.28
N LEU A 189 2.40 15.33 6.81
CA LEU A 189 3.75 14.97 7.23
C LEU A 189 4.74 16.13 7.35
N THR A 190 5.42 16.20 8.50
CA THR A 190 6.76 16.78 8.62
C THR A 190 7.75 15.63 8.83
N PRO A 191 8.77 15.46 7.97
CA PRO A 191 9.76 14.38 8.13
C PRO A 191 10.44 14.41 9.51
N GLY A 192 10.55 13.25 10.17
CA GLY A 192 11.25 13.09 11.45
C GLY A 192 10.43 13.30 12.74
N TRP A 193 9.11 13.52 12.64
CA TRP A 193 8.22 13.57 13.81
C TRP A 193 7.63 12.18 14.12
N THR A 194 7.79 11.70 15.36
CA THR A 194 7.36 10.35 15.77
C THR A 194 6.20 10.31 16.76
N PHE A 195 5.66 11.43 17.26
CA PHE A 195 4.52 11.39 18.20
C PHE A 195 3.63 12.65 18.14
N ALA A 196 2.36 12.46 17.78
CA ALA A 196 1.23 13.19 18.37
C ALA A 196 -0.04 12.35 18.22
N GLU A 197 -0.49 11.75 19.33
CA GLU A 197 -1.69 10.92 19.46
C GLU A 197 -3.02 11.66 19.18
N SER A 198 -3.01 12.84 18.54
CA SER A 198 -4.21 13.64 18.35
C SER A 198 -4.36 14.34 17.00
N GLU A 199 -3.38 14.34 16.11
CA GLU A 199 -3.52 15.01 14.81
C GLU A 199 -2.89 14.21 13.66
N GLY A 200 -3.73 13.70 12.74
CA GLY A 200 -3.31 13.32 11.40
C GLY A 200 -3.30 11.83 11.05
N HIS A 201 -3.50 10.90 12.00
CA HIS A 201 -3.57 9.46 11.68
C HIS A 201 -4.56 9.16 10.55
N VAL A 202 -4.21 8.19 9.70
CA VAL A 202 -5.19 7.56 8.81
C VAL A 202 -5.86 6.40 9.53
N TRP A 203 -7.17 6.35 9.38
CA TRP A 203 -8.05 5.40 10.04
C TRP A 203 -8.56 4.39 9.02
N LEU A 204 -8.60 3.12 9.41
CA LEU A 204 -9.42 2.13 8.74
C LEU A 204 -10.88 2.38 9.16
N GLU A 205 -11.65 3.01 8.29
CA GLU A 205 -13.07 3.28 8.55
C GLU A 205 -13.86 1.97 8.42
N PRO A 206 -14.59 1.53 9.46
CA PRO A 206 -15.33 0.28 9.41
C PRO A 206 -16.31 0.22 8.23
N GLY A 207 -16.36 -0.93 7.55
CA GLY A 207 -17.19 -1.16 6.37
C GLY A 207 -16.73 -0.44 5.11
N GLN A 208 -15.56 0.22 5.12
CA GLN A 208 -14.97 0.82 3.92
C GLN A 208 -13.73 0.07 3.48
N TRP A 209 -13.61 -0.13 2.17
CA TRP A 209 -12.40 -0.61 1.54
C TRP A 209 -11.40 0.54 1.38
N HIS A 210 -10.20 0.32 1.90
CA HIS A 210 -9.07 1.24 1.74
C HIS A 210 -7.97 0.58 0.94
N THR A 211 -7.28 1.36 0.12
CA THR A 211 -6.07 0.91 -0.59
C THR A 211 -4.85 1.31 0.23
N VAL A 212 -4.03 0.34 0.58
CA VAL A 212 -2.76 0.56 1.29
C VAL A 212 -1.61 0.23 0.35
N THR A 213 -0.67 1.15 0.21
CA THR A 213 0.50 0.97 -0.65
C THR A 213 1.76 1.29 0.13
N THR A 214 2.76 0.42 0.07
CA THR A 214 4.09 0.65 0.64
C THR A 214 5.13 0.54 -0.45
N LYS A 215 6.18 1.37 -0.37
CA LYS A 215 7.37 1.26 -1.20
C LYS A 215 8.57 1.13 -0.30
N ILE A 216 9.34 0.08 -0.53
CA ILE A 216 10.59 -0.18 0.19
C ILE A 216 11.72 -0.05 -0.80
N GLY A 217 12.65 0.86 -0.53
CA GLY A 217 13.94 0.92 -1.21
C GLY A 217 15.02 0.51 -0.23
N ILE A 218 15.66 -0.65 -0.42
CA ILE A 218 16.74 -1.06 0.48
C ILE A 218 18.00 -0.26 0.20
N ASN A 219 18.83 -0.10 1.21
CA ASN A 219 20.06 0.69 1.12
C ASN A 219 21.15 -0.04 0.31
N THR A 220 22.08 0.74 -0.23
CA THR A 220 23.39 0.24 -0.68
C THR A 220 24.09 -0.39 0.53
N PRO A 221 24.66 -1.62 0.44
CA PRO A 221 25.28 -2.28 1.59
C PRO A 221 26.28 -1.41 2.35
N GLY A 222 25.96 -1.06 3.60
CA GLY A 222 26.78 -0.23 4.48
C GLY A 222 26.44 1.26 4.50
N GLU A 223 25.65 1.75 3.54
CA GLU A 223 25.24 3.16 3.45
C GLU A 223 23.85 3.38 4.04
N ALA A 224 23.57 4.60 4.50
CA ALA A 224 22.26 5.01 5.01
C ALA A 224 21.47 5.75 3.91
N ASP A 225 21.12 5.05 2.84
CA ASP A 225 20.40 5.58 1.67
C ASP A 225 19.10 4.81 1.35
N GLY A 226 18.66 3.92 2.26
CA GLY A 226 17.39 3.22 2.15
C GLY A 226 16.18 4.10 2.50
N SER A 227 15.00 3.66 2.06
CA SER A 227 13.74 4.41 2.19
C SER A 227 12.53 3.51 2.46
N LEU A 228 11.56 4.09 3.16
CA LEU A 228 10.22 3.58 3.39
C LEU A 228 9.23 4.71 3.05
N GLU A 229 8.36 4.45 2.09
CA GLU A 229 7.23 5.34 1.77
C GLU A 229 5.93 4.55 1.90
N ALA A 230 4.85 5.22 2.29
CA ALA A 230 3.52 4.63 2.30
C ALA A 230 2.43 5.61 1.86
N TRP A 231 1.38 5.05 1.26
CA TRP A 231 0.20 5.74 0.80
C TRP A 231 -1.05 5.04 1.31
N PHE A 232 -2.07 5.84 1.66
CA PHE A 232 -3.39 5.39 2.08
C PHE A 232 -4.43 6.07 1.19
N ASP A 233 -5.20 5.28 0.46
CA ASP A 233 -6.09 5.73 -0.61
C ASP A 233 -5.37 6.68 -1.59
N GLY A 234 -4.14 6.27 -1.94
CA GLY A 234 -3.19 6.97 -2.80
C GLY A 234 -2.56 8.24 -2.20
N ILE A 235 -2.98 8.70 -1.02
CA ILE A 235 -2.38 9.87 -0.37
C ILE A 235 -1.11 9.45 0.33
N LYS A 236 0.04 10.11 0.08
CA LYS A 236 1.28 9.83 0.80
C LYS A 236 1.13 10.16 2.29
N VAL A 237 1.32 9.16 3.14
CA VAL A 237 1.10 9.22 4.61
C VAL A 237 2.32 8.78 5.42
N LEU A 238 3.39 8.35 4.75
CA LEU A 238 4.68 8.12 5.38
C LEU A 238 5.79 8.34 4.36
N GLU A 239 6.85 9.02 4.79
CA GLU A 239 8.11 9.11 4.05
C GLU A 239 9.26 9.10 5.06
N GLN A 240 10.12 8.09 4.96
CA GLN A 240 11.30 7.91 5.78
C GLN A 240 12.47 7.58 4.88
N ASN A 241 13.58 8.28 5.10
CA ASN A 241 14.82 8.14 4.35
C ASN A 241 15.96 7.85 5.31
N ASN A 242 17.12 7.50 4.76
CA ASN A 242 18.32 7.15 5.50
C ASN A 242 18.17 5.91 6.40
N ILE A 243 17.36 4.94 5.96
CA ILE A 243 17.20 3.66 6.67
C ILE A 243 18.32 2.73 6.23
N ARG A 244 18.98 2.06 7.18
CA ARG A 244 19.86 0.93 6.90
C ARG A 244 19.10 -0.36 7.14
N TYR A 245 18.81 -1.09 6.07
CA TYR A 245 18.27 -2.45 6.13
C TYR A 245 19.40 -3.48 6.20
N ARG A 246 20.53 -3.20 5.53
CA ARG A 246 21.66 -4.12 5.41
C ARG A 246 23.02 -3.45 5.61
N ALA A 247 23.91 -4.16 6.28
CA ALA A 247 25.27 -3.71 6.58
C ALA A 247 26.21 -3.90 5.38
N ALA A 248 27.43 -3.36 5.47
CA ALA A 248 28.46 -3.62 4.48
C ALA A 248 28.75 -5.14 4.39
N GLY A 249 28.79 -5.67 3.18
CA GLY A 249 29.04 -7.10 2.93
C GLY A 249 27.80 -8.00 2.94
N ALA A 250 26.61 -7.47 3.22
CA ALA A 250 25.35 -8.18 3.02
C ALA A 250 24.99 -8.29 1.52
N ASP A 251 24.41 -9.42 1.12
CA ASP A 251 24.01 -9.72 -0.26
C ASP A 251 22.50 -9.98 -0.43
N PHE A 252 21.71 -9.91 0.64
CA PHE A 252 20.26 -10.06 0.59
C PHE A 252 19.58 -8.78 0.08
N ALA A 253 18.40 -8.95 -0.50
CA ALA A 253 17.51 -7.87 -0.95
C ALA A 253 16.04 -8.25 -0.69
N ILE A 254 15.08 -7.51 -1.24
CA ILE A 254 13.66 -7.87 -1.12
C ILE A 254 13.41 -9.12 -1.97
N ASP A 255 12.95 -10.21 -1.36
CA ASP A 255 12.73 -11.51 -2.01
C ASP A 255 11.41 -12.18 -1.64
N VAL A 256 10.71 -11.64 -0.63
CA VAL A 256 9.48 -12.21 -0.09
C VAL A 256 8.44 -11.12 0.17
N PHE A 257 7.20 -11.42 -0.19
CA PHE A 257 6.04 -10.77 0.43
C PHE A 257 5.47 -11.69 1.49
N TYR A 258 5.42 -11.21 2.73
CA TYR A 258 4.93 -11.96 3.86
C TYR A 258 3.47 -11.58 4.13
N PHE A 259 2.54 -12.40 3.64
CA PHE A 259 1.16 -12.34 4.11
C PHE A 259 1.16 -12.83 5.55
N SER A 260 0.99 -11.90 6.50
CA SER A 260 1.02 -12.20 7.92
C SER A 260 0.02 -11.31 8.63
N THR A 261 -1.12 -11.88 9.01
CA THR A 261 -2.12 -11.17 9.78
C THR A 261 -2.62 -11.97 10.97
N PHE A 262 -2.60 -11.34 12.15
CA PHE A 262 -3.03 -11.92 13.42
C PHE A 262 -3.15 -10.81 14.47
N PHE A 263 -4.03 -11.00 15.47
CA PHE A 263 -4.08 -10.13 16.64
C PHE A 263 -2.82 -10.32 17.49
N GLY A 264 -2.06 -9.26 17.70
CA GLY A 264 -0.61 -9.40 17.68
C GLY A 264 0.15 -8.70 18.78
N GLY A 265 0.57 -9.50 19.76
CA GLY A 265 1.64 -9.28 20.70
C GLY A 265 2.00 -10.63 21.31
N GLY A 266 2.69 -10.65 22.44
CA GLY A 266 3.17 -11.89 23.06
C GLY A 266 2.29 -12.43 24.19
N ASP A 267 1.16 -11.79 24.51
CA ASP A 267 0.39 -12.08 25.73
C ASP A 267 -1.12 -11.88 25.55
N ALA A 268 -1.89 -12.38 26.52
CA ALA A 268 -3.35 -12.40 26.49
C ALA A 268 -4.02 -11.02 26.41
N SER A 269 -3.31 -9.92 26.72
CA SER A 269 -3.87 -8.57 26.56
C SER A 269 -4.02 -8.13 25.10
N TRP A 270 -3.51 -8.94 24.16
CA TRP A 270 -3.69 -8.78 22.71
C TRP A 270 -4.81 -9.65 22.15
N ALA A 271 -5.43 -10.50 22.97
CA ALA A 271 -6.43 -11.44 22.52
C ALA A 271 -7.69 -10.73 22.02
N THR A 272 -8.23 -11.19 20.89
CA THR A 272 -9.55 -10.78 20.38
C THR A 272 -10.63 -10.98 21.46
N SER A 273 -11.50 -10.00 21.69
CA SER A 273 -12.61 -10.12 22.66
C SER A 273 -13.77 -10.98 22.14
N LYS A 274 -13.91 -11.08 20.82
CA LYS A 274 -14.89 -11.88 20.08
C LYS A 274 -14.26 -12.38 18.77
N ALA A 275 -14.98 -13.20 18.00
CA ALA A 275 -14.50 -13.55 16.67
C ALA A 275 -14.52 -12.31 15.77
N GLU A 276 -13.42 -12.09 15.05
CA GLU A 276 -13.24 -10.95 14.15
C GLU A 276 -12.89 -11.44 12.75
N SER A 277 -13.01 -10.55 11.77
CA SER A 277 -12.57 -10.79 10.39
C SER A 277 -11.95 -9.54 9.79
N ILE A 278 -11.01 -9.71 8.85
CA ILE A 278 -10.48 -8.66 7.97
C ILE A 278 -10.53 -9.17 6.55
N TYR A 279 -10.87 -8.29 5.62
CA TYR A 279 -11.02 -8.59 4.20
C TYR A 279 -9.89 -7.95 3.41
N TYR A 280 -9.40 -8.68 2.40
CA TYR A 280 -8.30 -8.27 1.54
C TYR A 280 -8.63 -8.52 0.08
N ASP A 281 -8.11 -7.68 -0.81
CA ASP A 281 -8.27 -7.83 -2.25
C ASP A 281 -7.17 -7.10 -3.03
N GLU A 282 -7.11 -7.32 -4.35
CA GLU A 282 -6.30 -6.54 -5.30
C GLU A 282 -4.83 -6.44 -4.90
N PHE A 283 -4.20 -7.57 -4.55
CA PHE A 283 -2.77 -7.61 -4.28
C PHE A 283 -1.99 -7.32 -5.56
N ILE A 284 -1.09 -6.34 -5.50
CA ILE A 284 -0.16 -6.00 -6.58
C ILE A 284 1.22 -5.74 -5.97
N ILE A 285 2.23 -6.44 -6.47
CA ILE A 285 3.64 -6.20 -6.18
C ILE A 285 4.32 -5.79 -7.49
N SER A 286 5.02 -4.67 -7.50
CA SER A 286 5.56 -4.10 -8.74
C SER A 286 6.88 -3.37 -8.54
N THR A 287 7.65 -3.26 -9.61
CA THR A 287 8.89 -2.45 -9.67
C THR A 287 8.63 -0.98 -9.97
N VAL A 288 7.38 -0.62 -10.28
CA VAL A 288 6.92 0.74 -10.57
C VAL A 288 5.74 1.11 -9.66
N PRO A 289 5.41 2.41 -9.51
CA PRO A 289 4.21 2.83 -8.81
C PRO A 289 2.97 2.09 -9.33
N THR A 290 2.14 1.62 -8.41
CA THR A 290 0.85 0.97 -8.72
C THR A 290 -0.15 2.01 -9.24
N PRO A 291 -1.21 1.63 -9.99
CA PRO A 291 -2.10 2.57 -10.66
C PRO A 291 -2.74 3.63 -9.73
N ASP A 292 -2.96 3.30 -8.46
CA ASP A 292 -3.48 4.18 -7.41
C ASP A 292 -2.52 5.32 -7.01
N ILE A 293 -1.21 5.15 -7.25
CA ILE A 293 -0.17 6.14 -6.95
C ILE A 293 0.71 6.48 -8.16
N ALA A 294 0.37 5.95 -9.34
CA ALA A 294 1.09 6.25 -10.56
C ALA A 294 0.87 7.73 -10.88
N GLU A 295 1.95 8.50 -10.78
CA GLU A 295 2.02 9.83 -11.38
C GLU A 295 1.91 9.67 -12.89
N THR A 296 0.69 9.57 -13.40
CA THR A 296 0.46 9.82 -14.82
C THR A 296 0.87 11.27 -15.02
N PRO A 297 1.80 11.61 -15.94
CA PRO A 297 1.95 12.99 -16.35
C PRO A 297 0.57 13.43 -16.85
N VAL A 298 -0.12 14.25 -16.05
CA VAL A 298 -1.36 14.85 -16.49
C VAL A 298 -0.94 15.78 -17.62
N SER A 299 -1.05 15.32 -18.86
CA SER A 299 -1.25 16.24 -19.95
C SER A 299 -2.61 16.87 -19.69
N ILE A 300 -2.59 18.06 -19.08
CA ILE A 300 -3.73 18.93 -18.78
C ILE A 300 -4.69 19.10 -20.00
N ASN A 301 -4.24 18.72 -21.20
CA ASN A 301 -4.96 18.78 -22.46
C ASN A 301 -6.11 17.76 -22.64
N THR A 302 -6.25 16.69 -21.84
CA THR A 302 -7.29 15.66 -22.09
C THR A 302 -8.54 15.74 -21.22
N LEU A 303 -8.62 16.68 -20.28
CA LEU A 303 -9.90 17.05 -19.67
C LEU A 303 -10.77 17.66 -20.78
N ARG A 304 -11.83 16.97 -21.19
CA ARG A 304 -12.80 17.49 -22.15
C ARG A 304 -13.53 18.68 -21.52
N ASN A 305 -12.96 19.87 -21.67
CA ASN A 305 -13.59 21.13 -21.34
C ASN A 305 -14.86 21.30 -22.18
N SER A 306 -16.04 21.12 -21.58
CA SER A 306 -17.28 21.66 -22.14
C SER A 306 -17.48 23.14 -21.75
N HIS A 307 -16.76 23.64 -20.74
CA HIS A 307 -16.83 25.03 -20.28
C HIS A 307 -15.48 25.73 -20.44
N GLN A 308 -15.45 26.81 -21.23
CA GLN A 308 -14.24 27.60 -21.48
C GLN A 308 -13.77 28.43 -20.27
N ASP A 309 -14.60 28.49 -19.22
CA ASP A 309 -14.40 29.29 -18.02
C ASP A 309 -13.70 28.54 -16.87
N LEU A 310 -13.38 27.26 -17.05
CA LEU A 310 -12.56 26.49 -16.10
C LEU A 310 -11.19 26.21 -16.71
N ARG A 311 -10.13 26.50 -15.95
CA ARG A 311 -8.74 26.29 -16.37
C ARG A 311 -7.94 25.61 -15.28
N MET A 312 -7.15 24.63 -15.68
CA MET A 312 -6.19 23.97 -14.81
C MET A 312 -4.86 24.72 -14.81
N VAL A 313 -4.31 24.99 -13.62
CA VAL A 313 -2.94 25.49 -13.44
C VAL A 313 -2.30 24.72 -12.29
N GLY A 314 -1.38 23.80 -12.63
CA GLY A 314 -0.84 22.85 -11.66
C GLY A 314 -1.95 22.00 -11.03
N GLU A 315 -1.98 21.95 -9.70
CA GLU A 315 -2.99 21.22 -8.92
C GLU A 315 -4.30 22.01 -8.71
N TYR A 316 -4.49 23.16 -9.37
CA TYR A 316 -5.64 24.02 -9.14
C TYR A 316 -6.59 24.06 -10.35
N VAL A 317 -7.88 23.95 -10.07
CA VAL A 317 -8.96 24.36 -10.98
C VAL A 317 -9.27 25.83 -10.69
N HIS A 318 -8.99 26.71 -11.64
CA HIS A 318 -9.35 28.11 -11.61
C HIS A 318 -10.64 28.35 -12.38
N TYR A 319 -11.58 29.05 -11.77
CA TYR A 319 -12.84 29.43 -12.39
C TYR A 319 -12.86 30.92 -12.73
N THR A 320 -13.05 31.25 -14.01
CA THR A 320 -13.04 32.63 -14.54
C THR A 320 -14.41 33.09 -15.06
N GLY A 321 -15.47 32.31 -14.83
CA GLY A 321 -16.82 32.64 -15.29
C GLY A 321 -17.47 33.75 -14.46
N LYS A 322 -18.68 34.15 -14.87
CA LYS A 322 -19.39 35.31 -14.29
C LYS A 322 -20.45 34.96 -13.25
N GLU A 323 -20.83 33.69 -13.14
CA GLU A 323 -21.91 33.20 -12.28
C GLU A 323 -21.38 32.19 -11.27
N THR A 324 -22.09 31.97 -10.17
CA THR A 324 -21.75 30.89 -9.25
C THR A 324 -22.03 29.53 -9.89
N ILE A 325 -21.10 28.58 -9.76
CA ILE A 325 -21.28 27.21 -10.28
C ILE A 325 -21.14 26.16 -9.17
N LEU A 326 -21.60 24.94 -9.45
CA LEU A 326 -21.28 23.75 -8.65
C LEU A 326 -20.29 22.86 -9.42
N LEU A 327 -19.06 22.77 -8.91
CA LEU A 327 -18.01 21.90 -9.40
C LEU A 327 -18.10 20.54 -8.69
N GLU A 328 -18.26 19.47 -9.45
CA GLU A 328 -18.16 18.08 -8.97
C GLU A 328 -16.80 17.49 -9.35
N ILE A 329 -16.09 16.88 -8.40
CA ILE A 329 -14.76 16.27 -8.57
C ILE A 329 -14.88 14.75 -8.39
N PHE A 330 -14.23 13.97 -9.26
CA PHE A 330 -14.32 12.51 -9.30
C PHE A 330 -12.96 11.81 -9.25
N GLY A 331 -12.95 10.63 -8.64
CA GLY A 331 -11.78 9.75 -8.51
C GLY A 331 -11.52 8.91 -9.75
N VAL A 332 -10.42 8.14 -9.70
CA VAL A 332 -10.01 7.21 -10.78
C VAL A 332 -11.12 6.21 -11.08
N ASP A 333 -11.77 5.76 -10.01
CA ASP A 333 -12.86 4.80 -9.96
C ASP A 333 -14.21 5.38 -10.42
N GLY A 334 -14.24 6.66 -10.80
CA GLY A 334 -15.47 7.37 -11.18
C GLY A 334 -16.36 7.77 -10.00
N ARG A 335 -15.92 7.58 -8.75
CA ARG A 335 -16.67 7.99 -7.56
C ARG A 335 -16.62 9.51 -7.40
N LEU A 336 -17.75 10.13 -7.02
CA LEU A 336 -17.78 11.54 -6.62
C LEU A 336 -16.97 11.73 -5.33
N LEU A 337 -15.90 12.51 -5.40
CA LEU A 337 -15.01 12.82 -4.27
C LEU A 337 -15.42 14.10 -3.54
N ALA A 338 -15.82 15.14 -4.28
CA ALA A 338 -16.13 16.43 -3.68
C ALA A 338 -17.10 17.27 -4.53
N LYS A 339 -17.76 18.21 -3.85
CA LYS A 339 -18.61 19.24 -4.45
C LYS A 339 -18.18 20.61 -3.93
N HIS A 340 -17.84 21.52 -4.85
CA HIS A 340 -17.48 22.89 -4.50
C HIS A 340 -18.41 23.88 -5.17
N ARG A 341 -18.96 24.79 -4.38
CA ARG A 341 -19.63 25.97 -4.91
C ARG A 341 -18.57 27.03 -5.21
N LEU A 342 -18.44 27.44 -6.47
CA LEU A 342 -17.42 28.39 -6.90
C LEU A 342 -18.04 29.69 -7.38
N GLU A 343 -17.62 30.77 -6.73
CA GLU A 343 -17.84 32.14 -7.16
C GLU A 343 -16.79 32.55 -8.22
N PRO A 344 -17.08 33.57 -9.05
CA PRO A 344 -16.12 34.10 -10.02
C PRO A 344 -14.72 34.34 -9.43
N SER A 345 -13.69 33.92 -10.16
CA SER A 345 -12.26 34.06 -9.80
C SER A 345 -11.79 33.19 -8.62
N GLN A 346 -12.59 32.23 -8.17
CA GLN A 346 -12.15 31.25 -7.17
C GLN A 346 -11.33 30.11 -7.77
N SER A 347 -10.54 29.48 -6.90
CA SER A 347 -9.68 28.35 -7.25
C SER A 347 -9.88 27.23 -6.26
N VAL A 348 -9.90 25.99 -6.74
CA VAL A 348 -9.94 24.79 -5.89
C VAL A 348 -8.70 23.98 -6.14
N LYS A 349 -8.00 23.62 -5.07
CA LYS A 349 -6.93 22.65 -5.13
C LYS A 349 -7.53 21.26 -5.30
N LEU A 350 -7.15 20.55 -6.35
CA LEU A 350 -7.48 19.13 -6.53
C LEU A 350 -6.61 18.29 -5.58
N SER A 351 -7.21 17.21 -5.07
CA SER A 351 -6.41 16.16 -4.45
C SER A 351 -5.66 15.38 -5.54
N HIS A 352 -4.55 14.75 -5.17
CA HIS A 352 -3.74 13.92 -6.08
C HIS A 352 -4.50 12.73 -6.68
N HIS A 353 -5.73 12.44 -6.20
CA HIS A 353 -6.61 11.36 -6.65
C HIS A 353 -7.77 11.81 -7.52
N ALA A 354 -7.81 13.08 -7.95
CA ALA A 354 -8.88 13.59 -8.80
C ALA A 354 -8.51 13.42 -10.29
N TYR A 355 -9.36 12.74 -11.05
CA TYR A 355 -9.10 12.43 -12.47
C TYR A 355 -10.07 13.15 -13.40
N ASN A 356 -11.26 13.51 -12.90
CA ASN A 356 -12.28 14.21 -13.66
C ASN A 356 -12.99 15.26 -12.81
N TYR A 357 -13.50 16.29 -13.46
CA TYR A 357 -14.47 17.21 -12.87
C TYR A 357 -15.54 17.59 -13.90
N ARG A 358 -16.73 17.99 -13.43
CA ARG A 358 -17.77 18.58 -14.28
C ARG A 358 -18.51 19.68 -13.55
N VAL A 359 -19.09 20.59 -14.33
CA VAL A 359 -20.06 21.56 -13.82
C VAL A 359 -21.41 20.86 -13.82
N ALA A 360 -22.03 20.72 -12.64
CA ALA A 360 -23.43 20.34 -12.57
C ALA A 360 -24.27 21.58 -12.92
N ASN A 361 -25.16 21.47 -13.91
CA ASN A 361 -26.20 22.48 -14.09
C ASN A 361 -27.08 22.51 -12.83
N PRO A 362 -27.43 23.70 -12.33
CA PRO A 362 -28.28 23.84 -11.15
C PRO A 362 -29.65 23.18 -11.31
#